data_AF-A0A0C4MVS3-F1
#
_entry.id   AF-A0A0C4MVS3-F1
#
_cell.length_a   1.000
_cell.length_b   1.000
_cell.length_c   1.000
_cell.angle_alpha   90.00
_cell.angle_beta   90.00
_cell.angle_gamma   90.00
#
_symmetry.space_group_name_H-M   'P 1'
#
loop_
_entity.id
_entity.type
_entity.pdbx_description
1 polymer ?
#
loop_
_entity_poly.entity_id
_entity_poly.type
_entity_poly.pdbx_seq_one_letter_code
_entity_poly.pdbx_strand_id
1 'polypeptide(L)' 'FLGVMDFQVGSSGVTDFRYRLLPVFSNQIKADPAMAALIEKLRSPYASRLAEKLAVTDGLLYRRGNFNGT' A
#
# COMPACT_ATOMS: atom_id res chain seq x y z
N PHE A 1 0.77 -1.32 -5.23
CA PHE A 1 0.07 -1.18 -6.52
C PHE A 1 -1.41 -1.46 -6.30
N LEU A 2 -2.27 -0.81 -7.07
CA LEU A 2 -3.70 -1.12 -7.18
C LEU A 2 -3.91 -1.90 -8.47
N GLY A 3 -4.43 -3.12 -8.38
CA GLY A 3 -4.86 -3.87 -9.55
C GLY A 3 -6.20 -3.33 -10.04
N VAL A 4 -6.23 -2.86 -11.28
CA VAL A 4 -7.46 -2.38 -11.93
C VAL A 4 -7.80 -3.33 -13.05
N MET A 5 -9.01 -3.88 -12.99
CA MET A 5 -9.54 -4.82 -13.97
C MET A 5 -10.85 -4.24 -14.49
N ASP A 6 -10.81 -3.74 -15.72
CA ASP A 6 -11.95 -3.16 -16.41
C ASP A 6 -12.58 -4.26 -17.28
N PHE A 7 -13.88 -4.50 -17.16
CA PHE A 7 -14.60 -5.52 -17.91
C PHE A 7 -15.57 -4.90 -18.92
N GLN A 8 -15.68 -5.51 -20.10
CA GLN A 8 -16.80 -5.30 -21.00
C GLN A 8 -17.80 -6.43 -20.81
N VAL A 9 -19.04 -6.08 -20.45
CA VAL A 9 -20.12 -7.05 -20.20
C VAL A 9 -21.17 -6.92 -21.30
N GLY A 10 -21.41 -8.02 -22.02
CA GLY A 10 -22.45 -8.16 -23.02
C GLY A 10 -23.59 -9.07 -22.58
N SER A 11 -24.50 -9.37 -23.51
CA SER A 11 -25.72 -10.16 -23.24
C SER A 11 -25.46 -11.60 -22.78
N SER A 12 -24.30 -12.18 -23.12
CA SER A 12 -23.90 -13.53 -22.73
C SER A 12 -22.82 -13.58 -21.63
N GLY A 13 -22.50 -12.44 -21.01
CA GLY A 13 -21.48 -12.34 -19.96
C GLY A 13 -20.32 -11.42 -20.33
N VAL A 14 -19.16 -11.63 -19.70
CA VAL A 14 -17.95 -10.83 -19.96
C VAL A 14 -17.40 -11.18 -21.34
N THR A 15 -17.28 -10.20 -22.21
CA THR A 15 -16.82 -10.36 -23.59
C THR A 15 -15.39 -9.88 -23.79
N ASP A 16 -14.90 -8.98 -22.93
CA ASP A 16 -13.52 -8.48 -22.95
C ASP A 16 -13.09 -7.98 -21.56
N PHE A 17 -11.79 -7.88 -21.33
CA PHE A 17 -11.23 -7.27 -20.13
C PHE A 17 -9.89 -6.56 -20.39
N ARG A 18 -9.62 -5.54 -19.58
CA ARG A 18 -8.34 -4.83 -19.57
C ARG A 18 -7.80 -4.80 -18.15
N TYR A 19 -6.58 -5.28 -17.98
CA TYR A 19 -5.92 -5.27 -16.68
C TYR A 19 -4.70 -4.35 -16.70
N ARG A 20 -4.55 -3.57 -15.63
CA ARG A 20 -3.36 -2.75 -15.38
C ARG A 20 -3.04 -2.65 -13.89
N LEU A 21 -1.75 -2.55 -13.59
CA LEU A 21 -1.25 -2.26 -12.26
C LEU A 21 -0.97 -0.76 -12.16
N LEU A 22 -1.72 -0.08 -11.29
CA LEU A 22 -1.46 1.33 -10.99
C LEU A 22 -0.49 1.45 -9.82
N PRO A 23 0.65 2.15 -9.96
CA PRO A 23 1.52 2.44 -8.84
C PRO A 23 0.81 3.38 -7.86
N VAL A 24 0.99 3.12 -6.56
CA VAL A 24 0.45 3.99 -5.50
C VAL A 24 1.62 4.79 -4.95
N PHE A 25 1.81 5.99 -5.47
CA PHE A 25 2.84 6.93 -5.00
C PHE A 25 2.23 7.85 -3.94
N SER A 26 2.51 7.58 -2.66
CA SER A 26 1.92 8.31 -1.54
C SER A 26 2.20 9.82 -1.54
N ASN A 27 3.31 10.24 -2.16
CA ASN A 27 3.71 11.63 -2.31
C ASN A 27 3.08 12.36 -3.52
N GLN A 28 2.34 11.65 -4.38
CA GLN A 28 1.72 12.22 -5.58
C GLN A 28 0.19 12.17 -5.56
N ILE A 29 -0.41 11.65 -4.48
CA ILE A 29 -1.86 11.56 -4.30
C ILE A 29 -2.27 12.28 -3.02
N LYS A 30 -3.40 13.00 -3.07
CA LYS A 30 -3.97 13.62 -1.88
C LYS A 30 -4.45 12.52 -0.92
N ALA A 31 -4.11 12.63 0.35
CA ALA A 31 -4.63 11.74 1.37
C ALA A 31 -6.14 11.90 1.53
N ASP A 32 -6.85 10.78 1.67
CA ASP A 32 -8.26 10.79 2.05
C ASP A 32 -8.41 11.31 3.50
N PRO A 33 -9.24 12.33 3.75
CA PRO A 33 -9.33 12.97 5.06
C PRO A 33 -9.94 12.05 6.14
N ALA A 34 -10.89 11.19 5.78
CA ALA A 34 -11.52 10.28 6.74
C ALA A 34 -10.53 9.21 7.20
N MET A 35 -9.76 8.65 6.26
CA MET A 35 -8.72 7.68 6.59
C MET A 35 -7.57 8.29 7.36
N ALA A 36 -7.15 9.52 7.03
CA ALA A 36 -6.13 10.22 7.80
C ALA A 36 -6.56 10.41 9.27
N ALA A 37 -7.79 10.87 9.49
CA ALA A 37 -8.35 11.05 10.82
C ALA A 37 -8.45 9.73 11.61
N LEU A 38 -8.87 8.65 10.94
CA LEU A 38 -8.95 7.32 11.56
C LEU A 38 -7.57 6.82 12.00
N ILE A 39 -6.57 6.94 11.13
CA ILE A 39 -5.20 6.51 11.42
C ILE A 39 -4.65 7.30 12.63
N GLU A 40 -4.84 8.61 12.64
CA GLU A 40 -4.39 9.46 13.74
C GLU A 40 -5.03 9.06 15.07
N LYS A 41 -6.35 8.88 15.07
CA LYS A 41 -7.09 8.43 16.26
C LYS A 41 -6.55 7.10 16.81
N LEU A 42 -6.32 6.12 15.94
CA LEU A 42 -5.85 4.80 16.35
C LEU A 42 -4.39 4.80 16.84
N ARG A 43 -3.55 5.66 16.27
CA ARG A 43 -2.13 5.74 16.62
C ARG A 43 -1.83 6.66 17.80
N SER A 44 -2.73 7.59 18.11
CA SER A 44 -2.55 8.58 19.18
C SER A 44 -2.06 7.99 20.51
N PRO A 45 -2.62 6.87 21.04
CA PRO A 45 -2.16 6.28 22.31
C PRO A 45 -0.73 5.73 22.26
N TYR A 46 -0.19 5.49 21.07
CA TYR A 46 1.09 4.81 20.84
C TYR A 46 2.10 5.70 20.10
N ALA A 47 1.79 6.98 19.86
CA ALA A 47 2.55 7.84 18.97
C ALA A 47 4.03 7.95 19.38
N SER A 48 4.31 8.13 20.68
CA SER A 48 5.67 8.20 21.22
C SER A 48 6.46 6.91 20.96
N ARG A 49 5.86 5.76 21.25
CA ARG A 49 6.49 4.45 21.06
C ARG A 49 6.73 4.12 19.57
N LEU A 50 5.77 4.48 18.70
CA LEU A 50 5.90 4.26 17.26
C LEU A 50 6.94 5.17 16.60
N ALA A 51 7.21 6.34 17.19
CA ALA A 51 8.22 7.28 16.72
C ALA A 51 9.60 7.06 17.37
N GLU A 52 9.73 6.14 18.32
CA GLU A 52 10.98 5.88 19.02
C GLU A 52 12.05 5.32 18.06
N LYS A 53 13.19 6.00 18.01
CA LYS A 53 14.34 5.55 17.23
C LYS A 53 15.14 4.52 18.02
N LEU A 54 15.03 3.25 17.63
CA LEU A 54 15.71 2.14 18.31
C LEU A 54 17.17 1.95 17.89
N ALA A 55 17.47 2.13 16.60
CA ALA A 55 18.81 1.93 16.05
C ALA A 55 18.98 2.68 14.72
N VAL A 56 20.22 2.74 14.23
CA VAL A 56 20.58 3.18 12.88
C VAL A 56 21.23 2.02 12.17
N THR A 57 20.94 1.85 10.88
CA THR A 57 21.60 0.85 10.02
C THR A 57 22.47 1.56 9.00
N ASP A 58 23.67 1.04 8.77
CA ASP A 58 24.61 1.54 7.76
C ASP A 58 24.33 0.97 6.35
N GLY A 59 23.34 0.09 6.22
CA GLY A 59 23.01 -0.60 4.98
C GLY A 59 21.52 -0.78 4.74
N LEU A 60 21.17 -1.26 3.55
CA LEU A 60 19.78 -1.49 3.18
C LEU A 60 19.29 -2.83 3.77
N LEU A 61 18.20 -2.76 4.55
CA LEU A 61 17.55 -3.94 5.14
C LEU A 61 16.41 -4.43 4.24
N TYR A 62 16.64 -5.54 3.53
CA TYR A 62 15.62 -6.20 2.71
C TYR A 62 15.03 -7.40 3.43
N ARG A 63 13.71 -7.59 3.31
CA ARG A 63 13.00 -8.75 3.88
C ARG A 63 12.79 -9.89 2.86
N ARG A 64 12.56 -9.58 1.60
CA ARG A 64 12.27 -10.59 0.56
C ARG A 64 13.55 -10.96 -0.17
N GLY A 65 13.88 -12.26 -0.20
CA GLY A 65 15.00 -12.81 -0.96
C GLY A 65 14.78 -14.29 -1.25
N ASN A 66 15.34 -14.77 -2.35
CA ASN A 66 15.19 -16.17 -2.79
C ASN A 66 16.36 -17.07 -2.35
N PHE A 67 17.47 -16.49 -1.89
CA PHE A 67 18.70 -17.24 -1.55
C PHE A 67 18.76 -17.73 -0.10
N ASN A 68 18.10 -17.03 0.82
CA ASN A 68 18.12 -17.35 2.26
C ASN A 68 16.68 -17.49 2.77
N GLY A 69 15.91 -18.42 2.21
CA GLY A 69 14.45 -18.55 2.38
C GLY A 69 13.94 -18.25 3.80
N THR A 70 12.80 -17.55 3.86
CA THR A 70 12.00 -17.47 5.10
C THR A 70 11.25 -18.77 5.34
#